data_AF-A0A9X1EA41-F1
#
_entry.id   AF-A0A9X1EA41-F1
#
_cell.length_a   1.000
_cell.length_b   1.000
_cell.length_c   1.000
_cell.angle_alpha   90.00
_cell.angle_beta   90.00
_cell.angle_gamma   90.00
#
_symmetry.space_group_name_H-M   'P 1'
#
loop_
_entity.id
_entity.type
_entity.pdbx_description
1 polymer ?
#
loop_
_entity_poly.entity_id
_entity_poly.type
_entity_poly.pdbx_seq_one_letter_code
_entity_poly.pdbx_strand_id
1 'polypeptide(L)'
;MIIDKLETFILNIDQMNHRMARHKLLKLLRQVNLQVVIHAEWTKHQQKHMLKIQIPKRALPYVISFISFHHYRIYQIVPLSLLESMEPLQIRPREENRFEIQIDGLNDPFIKDKVIDILNVFQNKRIHYSFAKDKLKVTTTPEILCQLIATLATRHIDICQASAPARCYRQSRIS
;
A
#
# COMPACT_ATOMS: atom_id res chain seq x y z
N MET A 1 13.89 -25.11 -7.14
CA MET A 1 13.82 -23.65 -6.90
C MET A 1 12.68 -23.11 -7.76
N ILE A 2 11.51 -22.87 -7.17
CA ILE A 2 10.39 -22.26 -7.91
C ILE A 2 10.79 -20.80 -8.11
N ILE A 3 11.10 -20.43 -9.35
CA ILE A 3 11.31 -19.04 -9.72
C ILE A 3 9.96 -18.35 -9.52
N ASP A 4 9.81 -17.61 -8.42
CA ASP A 4 8.63 -16.79 -8.21
C ASP A 4 8.47 -15.86 -9.42
N LYS A 5 7.28 -15.90 -10.02
CA LYS A 5 6.95 -15.06 -11.17
C LYS A 5 7.13 -13.60 -10.77
N LEU A 6 7.90 -12.85 -11.57
CA LEU A 6 8.01 -11.41 -11.41
C LEU A 6 6.64 -10.77 -11.64
N GLU A 7 6.17 -10.01 -10.67
CA GLU A 7 4.96 -9.22 -10.76
C GLU A 7 5.32 -7.73 -10.72
N THR A 8 4.46 -6.91 -11.31
CA THR A 8 4.63 -5.45 -11.30
C THR A 8 3.60 -4.84 -10.36
N PHE A 9 4.08 -4.04 -9.42
CA PHE A 9 3.26 -3.29 -8.47
C PHE A 9 3.45 -1.79 -8.68
N ILE A 10 2.39 -1.04 -8.40
CA ILE A 10 2.35 0.41 -8.42
C ILE A 10 2.14 0.91 -7.00
N LEU A 11 3.07 1.74 -6.54
CA LEU A 11 3.02 2.39 -5.24
C LEU A 11 2.74 3.88 -5.43
N ASN A 12 1.66 4.36 -4.83
CA ASN A 12 1.38 5.78 -4.69
C ASN A 12 2.04 6.28 -3.40
N ILE A 13 3.09 7.09 -3.51
CA ILE A 13 3.88 7.58 -2.39
C ILE A 13 3.73 9.10 -2.31
N ASP A 14 3.52 9.63 -1.10
CA ASP A 14 3.34 11.05 -0.86
C ASP A 14 4.57 11.89 -1.26
N GLN A 15 4.35 13.16 -1.57
CA GLN A 15 5.39 14.17 -1.79
C GLN A 15 6.38 13.85 -2.93
N MET A 16 5.99 13.00 -3.88
CA MET A 16 6.84 12.60 -5.02
C MET A 16 6.76 13.56 -6.22
N ASN A 17 6.29 14.79 -6.03
CA ASN A 17 6.22 15.82 -7.08
C ASN A 17 7.60 16.37 -7.45
N HIS A 18 8.56 16.37 -6.51
CA HIS A 18 9.91 16.86 -6.74
C HIS A 18 10.83 15.78 -7.33
N ARG A 19 11.56 16.12 -8.40
CA ARG A 19 12.52 15.20 -9.06
C ARG A 19 13.60 14.68 -8.10
N MET A 20 14.08 15.52 -7.18
CA MET A 20 15.09 15.11 -6.21
C MET A 20 14.57 14.07 -5.23
N ALA A 21 13.33 14.23 -4.72
CA ALA A 21 12.69 13.24 -3.85
C ALA A 21 12.58 11.88 -4.57
N ARG A 22 12.14 11.91 -5.82
CA ARG A 22 12.05 10.73 -6.70
C ARG A 22 13.40 10.04 -6.91
N HIS A 23 14.46 10.82 -7.17
CA HIS A 23 15.81 10.28 -7.36
C HIS A 23 16.39 9.69 -6.07
N LYS A 24 16.17 10.35 -4.92
CA LYS A 24 16.59 9.87 -3.60
C LYS A 24 15.98 8.51 -3.28
N LEU A 25 14.69 8.33 -3.54
CA LEU A 25 14.02 7.04 -3.32
C LEU A 25 14.54 5.94 -4.26
N LEU A 26 14.76 6.24 -5.55
CA LEU A 26 15.36 5.24 -6.46
C LEU A 26 16.77 4.84 -6.03
N LYS A 27 17.58 5.80 -5.58
CA LYS A 27 18.93 5.50 -5.05
C LYS A 27 18.83 4.61 -3.81
N LEU A 28 17.91 4.91 -2.91
CA LEU A 28 17.68 4.12 -1.70
C LEU A 28 17.25 2.69 -2.02
N LEU A 29 16.32 2.48 -2.97
CA LEU A 29 15.87 1.16 -3.39
C LEU A 29 16.98 0.32 -4.04
N ARG A 30 17.99 0.95 -4.65
CA ARG A 30 19.16 0.24 -5.19
C ARG A 30 20.16 -0.19 -4.12
N GLN A 31 20.08 0.39 -2.93
CA GLN A 31 20.97 0.08 -1.80
C GLN A 31 20.41 -1.05 -0.93
N VAL A 32 19.17 -1.48 -1.15
CA VAL A 32 18.58 -2.55 -0.35
C VAL A 32 19.27 -3.87 -0.66
N ASN A 33 19.71 -4.56 0.40
CA ASN A 33 20.30 -5.88 0.29
C ASN A 33 19.20 -6.95 0.40
N LEU A 34 18.37 -7.05 -0.63
CA LEU A 34 17.44 -8.19 -0.77
C LEU A 34 18.10 -9.27 -1.63
N GLN A 35 17.75 -10.53 -1.41
CA GLN A 35 18.13 -11.65 -2.29
C GLN A 35 17.42 -11.61 -3.66
N VAL A 36 16.82 -10.47 -4.02
CA VAL A 36 16.10 -10.24 -5.27
C VAL A 36 16.46 -8.87 -5.84
N VAL A 37 16.49 -8.77 -7.16
CA VAL A 37 16.70 -7.50 -7.86
C VAL A 37 15.38 -6.73 -7.90
N ILE A 38 15.40 -5.48 -7.46
CA ILE A 38 14.26 -4.56 -7.59
C ILE A 38 14.43 -3.72 -8.85
N HIS A 39 13.56 -3.93 -9.84
CA HIS A 39 13.46 -3.03 -10.98
C HIS A 39 12.44 -1.94 -10.64
N ALA A 40 12.92 -0.74 -10.28
CA ALA A 40 12.09 0.40 -9.89
C ALA A 40 12.21 1.56 -10.88
N GLU A 41 11.08 2.11 -11.29
CA GLU A 41 10.98 3.29 -12.15
C GLU A 41 9.81 4.19 -11.77
N TRP A 42 9.87 5.47 -12.17
CA TRP A 42 8.76 6.40 -11.98
C TRP A 42 7.89 6.43 -13.23
N THR A 43 6.60 6.18 -13.05
CA THR A 43 5.59 6.36 -14.10
C THR A 43 4.65 7.51 -13.73
N LYS A 44 3.94 8.04 -14.72
CA LYS A 44 2.94 9.09 -14.52
C LYS A 44 1.55 8.52 -14.83
N HIS A 45 0.65 8.60 -13.87
CA HIS A 45 -0.74 8.19 -14.02
C HIS A 45 -1.66 9.28 -13.46
N GLN A 46 -2.63 9.73 -14.26
CA GLN A 46 -3.56 10.82 -13.89
C GLN A 46 -2.85 12.04 -13.25
N GLN A 47 -1.78 12.52 -13.91
CA GLN A 47 -0.94 13.65 -13.46
C GLN A 47 -0.12 13.43 -12.18
N LYS A 48 -0.17 12.26 -11.54
CA LYS A 48 0.66 11.93 -10.37
C LYS A 48 1.82 11.02 -10.72
N HIS A 49 2.94 11.21 -10.02
CA HIS A 49 4.08 10.31 -10.10
C HIS A 49 3.85 9.10 -9.19
N MET A 50 3.95 7.92 -9.77
CA MET A 50 3.82 6.65 -9.05
C MET A 50 5.07 5.82 -9.25
N LEU A 51 5.45 5.09 -8.20
CA LEU A 51 6.59 4.20 -8.24
C LEU A 51 6.13 2.86 -8.79
N LYS A 52 6.64 2.47 -9.95
CA LYS A 52 6.46 1.14 -10.52
C LYS A 52 7.64 0.27 -10.07
N ILE A 53 7.34 -0.86 -9.44
CA ILE A 53 8.33 -1.84 -9.03
C ILE A 53 8.00 -3.19 -9.66
N GLN A 54 9.01 -3.87 -10.19
CA GLN A 54 8.91 -5.23 -10.69
C GLN A 54 9.82 -6.13 -9.86
N ILE A 55 9.21 -7.08 -9.16
CA ILE A 55 9.83 -7.95 -8.15
C ILE A 55 9.07 -9.27 -8.04
N PRO A 56 9.67 -10.32 -7.44
CA PRO A 56 8.92 -11.49 -7.00
C PRO A 56 7.80 -11.09 -6.03
N LYS A 57 6.61 -11.67 -6.15
CA LYS A 57 5.46 -11.32 -5.31
C LYS A 57 5.76 -11.39 -3.81
N ARG A 58 6.47 -12.44 -3.38
CA ARG A 58 6.86 -12.64 -1.97
C ARG A 58 7.83 -11.57 -1.45
N ALA A 59 8.51 -10.84 -2.33
CA ALA A 59 9.42 -9.78 -1.93
C ALA A 59 8.70 -8.45 -1.63
N LEU A 60 7.44 -8.29 -2.05
CA LEU A 60 6.69 -7.03 -1.92
C LEU A 60 6.57 -6.55 -0.46
N PRO A 61 6.19 -7.39 0.53
CA PRO A 61 6.15 -6.99 1.93
C PRO A 61 7.46 -6.37 2.42
N TYR A 62 8.60 -6.98 2.08
CA TYR A 62 9.91 -6.48 2.48
C TYR A 62 10.22 -5.11 1.87
N VAL A 63 9.83 -4.87 0.62
CA VAL A 63 9.98 -3.56 -0.02
C VAL A 63 9.10 -2.50 0.66
N ILE A 64 7.85 -2.85 1.00
CA ILE A 64 6.93 -1.95 1.72
C ILE A 64 7.50 -1.63 3.10
N SER A 65 7.99 -2.63 3.85
CA SER A 65 8.64 -2.44 5.14
C SER A 65 9.87 -1.56 5.02
N PHE A 66 10.75 -1.82 4.05
CA PHE A 66 11.96 -1.02 3.81
C PHE A 66 11.62 0.45 3.52
N ILE A 67 10.69 0.71 2.60
CA ILE A 67 10.22 2.07 2.29
C ILE A 67 9.63 2.75 3.55
N SER A 68 8.87 1.99 4.35
CA SER A 68 8.24 2.48 5.59
C SER A 68 9.25 2.80 6.70
N PHE A 69 10.30 1.98 6.87
CA PHE A 69 11.41 2.24 7.79
C PHE A 69 12.18 3.52 7.43
N HIS A 70 12.20 3.89 6.15
CA HIS A 70 12.76 5.15 5.66
C HIS A 70 11.75 6.32 5.65
N HIS A 71 10.62 6.17 6.35
CA HIS A 71 9.59 7.19 6.56
C HIS A 71 8.92 7.73 5.29
N TYR A 72 8.94 6.97 4.19
CA TYR A 72 8.15 7.31 3.02
C TYR A 72 6.68 6.92 3.24
N ARG A 73 5.79 7.86 2.95
CA ARG A 73 4.36 7.73 3.18
C ARG A 73 3.69 7.03 1.99
N ILE A 74 3.40 5.75 2.13
CA ILE A 74 2.70 4.96 1.11
C ILE A 74 1.19 5.12 1.30
N TYR A 75 0.50 5.55 0.24
CA TYR A 75 -0.95 5.73 0.21
C TYR A 75 -1.68 4.54 -0.40
N GLN A 76 -1.13 3.98 -1.48
CA GLN A 76 -1.71 2.85 -2.20
C GLN A 76 -0.61 1.92 -2.69
N ILE A 77 -0.90 0.63 -2.71
CA ILE A 77 -0.09 -0.46 -3.23
C ILE A 77 -1.05 -1.32 -4.05
N VAL A 78 -0.86 -1.40 -5.36
CA VAL A 78 -1.73 -2.20 -6.23
C VAL A 78 -0.91 -2.98 -7.27
N PRO A 79 -1.35 -4.17 -7.69
CA PRO A 79 -0.78 -4.81 -8.87
C PRO A 79 -1.07 -3.95 -10.12
N LEU A 80 -0.19 -4.00 -11.12
CA LEU A 80 -0.32 -3.22 -12.36
C LEU A 80 -1.67 -3.44 -13.06
N SER A 81 -2.22 -4.67 -12.99
CA SER A 81 -3.52 -5.02 -13.55
C SER A 81 -4.69 -4.23 -12.98
N LEU A 82 -4.54 -3.64 -11.79
CA LEU A 82 -5.55 -2.81 -11.13
C LEU A 82 -5.26 -1.30 -11.24
N LEU A 83 -4.20 -0.90 -11.95
CA LEU A 83 -3.81 0.51 -12.06
C LEU A 83 -4.94 1.39 -12.62
N GLU A 84 -5.65 0.93 -13.65
CA GLU A 84 -6.73 1.70 -14.26
C GLU A 84 -7.94 1.88 -13.32
N SER A 85 -8.17 0.91 -12.44
CA SER A 85 -9.20 0.99 -11.40
C SER A 85 -8.79 1.83 -10.19
N MET A 86 -7.51 2.24 -10.15
CA MET A 86 -6.98 3.05 -9.08
C MET A 86 -7.31 4.51 -9.34
N GLU A 87 -8.20 5.09 -8.53
CA GLU A 87 -8.20 6.54 -8.37
C GLU A 87 -7.01 6.90 -7.48
N PRO A 88 -6.01 7.64 -7.98
CA PRO A 88 -4.96 8.18 -7.13
C PRO A 88 -5.66 9.03 -6.09
N LEU A 89 -5.47 8.71 -4.80
CA LEU A 89 -6.16 9.43 -3.72
C LEU A 89 -6.01 10.94 -3.93
N GLN A 90 -7.12 11.59 -4.30
CA GLN A 90 -7.16 13.05 -4.41
C GLN A 90 -6.92 13.57 -3.00
N ILE A 91 -5.94 14.46 -2.85
CA ILE A 91 -5.37 14.84 -1.56
C ILE A 91 -6.39 15.75 -0.87
N ARG A 92 -7.40 15.15 -0.26
CA ARG A 92 -8.21 15.75 0.80
C ARG A 92 -7.84 15.02 2.08
N PRO A 93 -6.71 15.38 2.71
CA PRO A 93 -6.12 14.62 3.81
C PRO A 93 -7.02 14.50 5.04
N ARG A 94 -8.10 15.29 5.10
CA ARG A 94 -9.06 15.35 6.21
C ARG A 94 -10.37 14.61 5.94
N GLU A 95 -10.61 14.14 4.72
CA GLU A 95 -11.83 13.38 4.42
C GLU A 95 -11.65 11.90 4.73
N GLU A 96 -12.60 11.34 5.46
CA GLU A 96 -12.65 9.91 5.72
C GLU A 96 -13.04 9.17 4.45
N ASN A 97 -12.29 8.10 4.17
CA ASN A 97 -12.46 7.25 3.01
C ASN A 97 -12.42 5.79 3.46
N ARG A 98 -13.05 4.93 2.66
CA ARG A 98 -12.95 3.49 2.82
C ARG A 98 -11.70 2.98 2.12
N PHE A 99 -11.01 2.05 2.75
CA PHE A 99 -9.80 1.43 2.26
C PHE A 99 -9.86 -0.07 2.51
N GLU A 100 -9.21 -0.83 1.65
CA GLU A 100 -8.96 -2.26 1.82
C GLU A 100 -7.46 -2.49 1.83
N ILE A 101 -6.96 -3.19 2.85
CA ILE A 101 -5.59 -3.67 2.96
C ILE A 101 -5.65 -5.19 2.88
N GLN A 102 -5.06 -5.78 1.85
CA GLN A 102 -4.90 -7.21 1.73
C GLN A 102 -3.64 -7.63 2.48
N ILE A 103 -3.81 -8.51 3.47
CA ILE A 103 -2.75 -8.97 4.37
C ILE A 103 -2.62 -10.48 4.18
N ASP A 104 -1.41 -10.94 3.87
CA ASP A 104 -1.15 -12.37 3.79
C ASP A 104 -1.28 -13.02 5.17
N GLY A 105 -1.89 -14.20 5.21
CA GLY A 105 -2.12 -14.92 6.45
C GLY A 105 -3.15 -14.29 7.42
N LEU A 106 -3.95 -13.29 7.03
CA LEU A 106 -4.93 -12.67 7.94
C LEU A 106 -6.01 -13.64 8.50
N ASN A 107 -6.20 -14.79 7.85
CA ASN A 107 -7.07 -15.85 8.36
C ASN A 107 -6.46 -16.62 9.53
N ASP A 108 -5.13 -16.54 9.71
CA ASP A 108 -4.42 -17.07 10.86
C ASP A 108 -4.74 -16.23 12.11
N PRO A 109 -5.23 -16.85 13.20
CA PRO A 109 -5.55 -16.15 14.44
C PRO A 109 -4.38 -15.32 15.00
N PHE A 110 -3.14 -15.82 14.93
CA PHE A 110 -1.97 -15.14 15.46
C PHE A 110 -1.67 -13.85 14.68
N ILE A 111 -1.73 -13.91 13.35
CA ILE A 111 -1.55 -12.71 12.50
C ILE A 111 -2.70 -11.73 12.75
N LYS A 112 -3.94 -12.24 12.84
CA LYS A 112 -5.11 -11.41 13.09
C LYS A 112 -5.04 -10.69 14.44
N ASP A 113 -4.66 -11.38 15.51
CA ASP A 113 -4.49 -10.78 16.85
C ASP A 113 -3.41 -9.71 16.84
N LYS A 114 -2.28 -9.98 16.19
CA LYS A 114 -1.21 -8.99 16.01
C LYS A 114 -1.68 -7.75 15.23
N VAL A 115 -2.53 -7.93 14.21
CA VAL A 115 -3.14 -6.81 13.48
C VAL A 115 -4.11 -6.03 14.38
N ILE A 116 -4.89 -6.70 15.23
CA ILE A 116 -5.78 -6.07 16.21
C ILE A 116 -4.96 -5.25 17.22
N ASP A 117 -3.86 -5.79 17.75
CA ASP A 117 -2.97 -5.07 18.65
C ASP A 117 -2.37 -3.81 18.01
N ILE A 118 -2.04 -3.89 16.71
CA ILE A 118 -1.59 -2.73 15.95
C ILE A 118 -2.72 -1.70 15.83
N LEU A 119 -3.92 -2.13 15.47
CA LEU A 119 -5.10 -1.26 15.36
C LEU A 119 -5.44 -0.60 16.70
N ASN A 120 -5.17 -1.27 17.83
CA ASN A 120 -5.40 -0.73 19.16
C ASN A 120 -4.54 0.52 19.45
N VAL A 121 -3.35 0.63 18.85
CA VAL A 121 -2.51 1.85 18.91
C VAL A 121 -3.21 3.06 18.28
N PHE A 122 -4.19 2.83 17.41
CA PHE A 122 -4.96 3.85 16.71
C PHE A 122 -6.33 4.13 17.34
N GLN A 123 -6.67 3.56 18.50
CA GLN A 123 -7.99 3.74 19.15
C GLN A 123 -8.38 5.21 19.38
N ASN A 124 -7.40 6.06 19.70
CA ASN A 124 -7.62 7.50 19.89
C ASN A 124 -7.74 8.28 18.57
N LYS A 125 -7.66 7.59 17.43
CA LYS A 125 -7.80 8.16 16.10
C LYS A 125 -9.12 7.69 15.49
N ARG A 126 -9.68 8.47 14.56
CA ARG A 126 -10.91 8.11 13.83
C ARG A 126 -10.63 6.95 12.86
N ILE A 127 -10.67 5.73 13.38
CA ILE A 127 -10.48 4.51 12.61
C ILE A 127 -11.62 3.53 12.92
N HIS A 128 -12.36 3.16 11.88
CA HIS A 128 -13.34 2.07 11.95
C HIS A 128 -12.83 0.92 11.09
N TYR A 129 -12.83 -0.30 11.60
CA TYR A 129 -12.32 -1.44 10.85
C TYR A 129 -13.21 -2.68 10.95
N SER A 130 -13.07 -3.55 9.95
CA SER A 130 -13.66 -4.88 9.93
C SER A 130 -12.75 -5.83 9.15
N PHE A 131 -12.84 -7.13 9.44
CA PHE A 131 -12.10 -8.16 8.72
C PHE A 131 -13.02 -8.87 7.73
N ALA A 132 -12.51 -9.15 6.54
CA ALA A 132 -13.21 -9.92 5.51
C ALA A 132 -12.21 -10.81 4.75
N LYS A 133 -12.18 -12.11 5.08
CA LYS A 133 -11.17 -13.06 4.56
C LYS A 133 -9.75 -12.53 4.82
N ASP A 134 -8.97 -12.36 3.75
CA ASP A 134 -7.60 -11.85 3.71
C ASP A 134 -7.51 -10.31 3.69
N LYS A 135 -8.65 -9.60 3.91
CA LYS A 135 -8.72 -8.14 3.85
C LYS A 135 -9.08 -7.52 5.19
N LEU A 136 -8.30 -6.52 5.57
CA LEU A 136 -8.64 -5.52 6.57
C LEU A 136 -9.31 -4.33 5.88
N LYS A 137 -10.60 -4.12 6.15
CA LYS A 137 -11.35 -2.96 5.66
C LYS A 137 -11.28 -1.87 6.70
N VAL A 138 -10.89 -0.67 6.29
CA VAL A 138 -10.67 0.48 7.19
C VAL A 138 -11.39 1.70 6.67
N THR A 139 -12.10 2.42 7.53
CA THR A 139 -12.62 3.76 7.25
C THR A 139 -11.85 4.75 8.11
N THR A 140 -11.09 5.64 7.47
CA THR A 140 -10.24 6.63 8.14
C THR A 140 -9.76 7.68 7.14
N THR A 141 -8.94 8.65 7.55
CA THR A 141 -8.34 9.62 6.63
C THR A 141 -7.09 9.04 5.94
N PRO A 142 -6.71 9.53 4.73
CA PRO A 142 -5.50 9.07 4.04
C PRO A 142 -4.23 9.18 4.89
N GLU A 143 -4.17 10.19 5.76
CA GLU A 143 -3.06 10.39 6.69
C GLU A 143 -2.94 9.23 7.69
N ILE A 144 -4.04 8.84 8.31
CA ILE A 144 -4.06 7.73 9.27
C ILE A 144 -3.85 6.39 8.56
N LEU A 145 -4.40 6.21 7.36
CA LEU A 145 -4.14 5.02 6.56
C LEU A 145 -2.65 4.85 6.28
N CYS A 146 -1.96 5.91 5.87
CA CYS A 146 -0.53 5.86 5.62
C CYS A 146 0.26 5.45 6.88
N GLN A 147 -0.10 6.01 8.04
CA GLN A 147 0.51 5.63 9.31
C GLN A 147 0.21 4.16 9.66
N LEU A 148 -0.99 3.68 9.36
CA LEU A 148 -1.37 2.28 9.55
C LEU A 148 -0.56 1.35 8.65
N ILE A 149 -0.45 1.64 7.36
CA ILE A 149 0.39 0.85 6.41
C ILE A 149 1.83 0.78 6.91
N ALA A 150 2.40 1.93 7.30
CA ALA A 150 3.76 1.96 7.83
C ALA A 150 3.90 1.15 9.13
N THR A 151 2.94 1.24 10.05
CA THR A 151 2.98 0.52 11.33
C THR A 151 2.80 -0.99 11.14
N LEU A 152 1.90 -1.42 10.25
CA LEU A 152 1.74 -2.82 9.86
C LEU A 152 3.04 -3.36 9.25
N ALA A 153 3.59 -2.67 8.25
CA ALA A 153 4.78 -3.12 7.54
C ALA A 153 6.03 -3.18 8.45
N THR A 154 6.24 -2.18 9.32
CA THR A 154 7.37 -2.14 10.25
C THR A 154 7.24 -3.11 11.42
N ARG A 155 6.04 -3.65 11.66
CA ARG A 155 5.80 -4.73 12.63
C ARG A 155 5.69 -6.10 11.97
N HIS A 156 6.23 -6.29 10.77
CA HIS A 156 6.24 -7.58 10.06
C HIS A 156 4.82 -8.14 9.83
N ILE A 157 3.93 -7.30 9.32
CA ILE A 157 2.67 -7.74 8.71
C ILE A 157 2.81 -7.63 7.19
N ASP A 158 2.55 -8.74 6.50
CA ASP A 158 2.80 -8.85 5.08
C ASP A 158 1.65 -8.26 4.26
N ILE A 159 1.84 -6.99 3.85
CA ILE A 159 0.88 -6.26 3.02
C ILE A 159 1.07 -6.63 1.55
N CYS A 160 0.03 -7.16 0.92
CA CYS A 160 0.04 -7.51 -0.50
C CYS A 160 -0.62 -6.45 -1.38
N GLN A 161 -1.59 -5.73 -0.84
CA GLN A 161 -2.32 -4.66 -1.53
C GLN A 161 -2.85 -3.67 -0.50
N ALA A 162 -2.92 -2.39 -0.84
CA ALA A 162 -3.62 -1.37 -0.08
C ALA A 162 -4.23 -0.35 -1.04
N SER A 163 -5.55 -0.20 -1.06
CA SER A 163 -6.18 0.77 -1.95
C SER A 163 -7.53 1.23 -1.41
N ALA A 164 -8.04 2.34 -1.93
CA ALA A 164 -9.49 2.56 -1.88
C ALA A 164 -10.18 1.39 -2.62
N PRO A 165 -11.37 0.96 -2.19
CA PRO A 165 -12.12 -0.03 -2.94
C PRO A 165 -12.34 0.53 -4.35
N ALA A 166 -12.11 -0.31 -5.37
CA ALA A 166 -12.49 0.04 -6.73
C ALA A 166 -13.96 0.44 -6.69
N ARG A 167 -14.29 1.67 -7.13
CA ARG A 167 -15.68 2.10 -7.14
C ARG A 167 -16.42 1.17 -8.09
N CYS A 168 -17.28 0.30 -7.55
CA CYS A 168 -18.35 -0.30 -8.34
C CYS A 168 -19.38 0.79 -8.66
N TYR A 169 -19.02 1.79 -9.47
CA TYR A 169 -20.03 2.56 -10.19
C TYR A 169 -20.57 1.66 -11.30
N ARG A 170 -21.44 0.72 -10.95
CA ARG A 170 -22.58 0.51 -11.83
C ARG A 170 -23.39 1.79 -11.68
N GLN A 171 -23.25 2.70 -12.64
CA GLN A 171 -24.31 3.63 -12.94
C GLN A 171 -25.54 2.78 -13.25
N SER A 172 -26.32 2.41 -12.23
CA SER A 172 -27.73 2.15 -12.44
C SER A 172 -28.30 3.50 -12.85
N ARG A 173 -28.36 3.73 -14.17
CA ARG A 173 -29.22 4.76 -14.74
C ARG A 173 -30.60 4.54 -14.11
N ILE A 174 -30.99 5.42 -13.20
CA ILE A 174 -32.37 5.55 -12.83
C ILE A 174 -33.02 6.11 -14.10
N SER A 175 -33.78 5.25 -14.78
CA SER A 175 -34.59 5.60 -15.95
C SER A 175 -35.89 6.21 -15.47
#